data_AF-A0A7C7XR17-F1
#
_entry.id   AF-A0A7C7XR17-F1
#
_cell.length_a   1.000
_cell.length_b   1.000
_cell.length_c   1.000
_cell.angle_alpha   90.00
_cell.angle_beta   90.00
_cell.angle_gamma   90.00
#
_symmetry.space_group_name_H-M   'P 1'
#
loop_
_entity.id
_entity.type
_entity.pdbx_description
1 polymer ?
#
loop_
_entity_poly.entity_id
_entity_poly.type
_entity_poly.pdbx_seq_one_letter_code
_entity_poly.pdbx_strand_id
1 'polypeptide(L)'
;MTKPITLLSFLGGNRGKDSKRPVYEQANYRFPDGSEVCSDYFAEAIVRSGQFQLKQVLLLGTRTSVWERLVQEVDLDLASAILERTDGDTPAGVTDEQLHQVERLLAEQWGMEVHAYAGELAINESNALDELVAYD
;
A
#
# COMPACT_ATOMS: atom_id res chain seq x y z
N MET A 1 10.05 -23.82 14.89
CA MET A 1 9.02 -23.11 14.10
C MET A 1 9.70 -21.89 13.50
N THR A 2 9.69 -21.75 12.18
CA THR A 2 10.13 -20.52 11.52
C THR A 2 9.15 -19.41 11.87
N LYS A 3 9.64 -18.22 12.24
CA LYS A 3 8.77 -17.08 12.50
C LYS A 3 8.02 -16.72 11.22
N PRO A 4 6.72 -16.39 11.29
CA PRO A 4 5.95 -15.97 10.12
C PRO A 4 6.63 -14.76 9.48
N ILE A 5 6.82 -14.80 8.16
CA ILE A 5 7.44 -13.70 7.41
C ILE A 5 6.33 -12.70 7.08
N THR A 6 6.49 -11.49 7.60
CA THR A 6 5.60 -10.35 7.32
C THR A 6 6.32 -9.40 6.37
N LEU A 7 5.67 -9.06 5.26
CA LEU A 7 6.16 -7.99 4.39
C LEU A 7 5.64 -6.66 4.92
N LEU A 8 6.54 -5.76 5.29
CA LEU A 8 6.22 -4.37 5.63
C LEU A 8 6.44 -3.51 4.39
N SER A 9 5.44 -2.73 3.99
CA SER A 9 5.57 -1.80 2.87
C SER A 9 5.01 -0.43 3.21
N PHE A 10 5.75 0.61 2.85
CA PHE A 10 5.36 1.99 3.08
C PHE A 10 4.80 2.61 1.79
N LEU A 11 3.61 3.21 1.89
CA LEU A 11 3.00 4.00 0.83
C LEU A 11 3.51 5.44 0.93
N GLY A 12 4.58 5.71 0.22
CA GLY A 12 5.05 7.06 -0.04
C GLY A 12 4.59 7.56 -1.41
N GLY A 13 4.86 8.82 -1.71
CA GLY A 13 4.60 9.38 -3.04
C GLY A 13 3.77 10.65 -2.98
N ASN A 14 3.99 11.51 -3.97
CA ASN A 14 3.25 12.75 -4.15
C ASN A 14 3.02 12.91 -5.65
N ARG A 15 1.78 13.17 -6.07
CA ARG A 15 1.42 13.48 -7.47
C ARG A 15 2.05 14.81 -7.94
N GLY A 16 2.61 15.59 -7.03
CA GLY A 16 3.17 16.90 -7.30
C GLY A 16 2.07 17.83 -7.80
N LYS A 17 2.37 18.69 -8.79
CA LYS A 17 1.38 19.59 -9.38
C LYS A 17 0.62 18.99 -10.58
N ASP A 18 0.99 17.79 -11.00
CA ASP A 18 0.39 17.14 -12.18
C ASP A 18 -0.46 15.95 -11.73
N SER A 19 -1.77 16.17 -11.63
CA SER A 19 -2.72 15.14 -11.23
C SER A 19 -2.78 13.95 -12.20
N LYS A 20 -2.24 14.10 -13.42
CA LYS A 20 -2.20 13.03 -14.44
C LYS A 20 -0.92 12.20 -14.37
N ARG A 21 0.09 12.62 -13.61
CA ARG A 21 1.32 11.84 -13.48
C ARG A 21 1.05 10.60 -12.61
N PRO A 22 1.42 9.39 -13.07
CA PRO A 22 1.33 8.21 -12.22
C PRO A 22 2.28 8.36 -11.02
N VAL A 23 1.80 8.03 -9.82
CA VAL A 23 2.58 8.16 -8.59
C VAL A 23 3.75 7.18 -8.57
N TYR A 24 3.49 5.97 -9.03
CA TYR A 24 4.50 4.95 -9.24
C TYR A 24 4.58 4.60 -10.72
N GLU A 25 5.78 4.25 -11.18
CA GLU A 25 6.06 3.91 -12.57
C GLU A 25 6.25 2.41 -12.70
N GLN A 26 5.77 1.83 -13.80
CA GLN A 26 5.95 0.40 -14.10
C GLN A 26 7.44 0.05 -14.18
N ALA A 27 7.82 -1.01 -13.48
CA ALA A 27 9.18 -1.52 -13.44
C ALA A 27 9.22 -3.05 -13.51
N ASN A 28 10.27 -3.59 -14.12
CA ASN A 28 10.56 -5.02 -14.11
C ASN A 28 11.45 -5.35 -12.90
N TYR A 29 10.86 -5.95 -11.87
CA TYR A 29 11.56 -6.42 -10.69
C TYR A 29 12.17 -7.79 -10.98
N ARG A 30 13.51 -7.86 -10.99
CA ARG A 30 14.25 -9.10 -11.22
C ARG A 30 14.68 -9.75 -9.92
N PHE A 31 14.45 -11.04 -9.80
CA PHE A 31 14.73 -11.82 -8.60
C PHE A 31 15.94 -12.78 -8.78
N PRO A 32 16.51 -13.33 -7.69
CA PRO A 32 17.72 -14.17 -7.75
C PRO A 32 17.65 -15.42 -8.62
N ASP A 33 16.46 -16.00 -8.82
CA ASP A 33 16.25 -17.15 -9.72
C ASP A 33 16.18 -16.75 -11.21
N GLY A 34 16.28 -15.45 -11.52
CA GLY A 34 16.19 -14.90 -12.86
C GLY A 34 14.76 -14.58 -13.32
N SER A 35 13.74 -14.86 -12.51
CA SER A 35 12.36 -14.44 -12.81
C SER A 35 12.20 -12.92 -12.73
N GLU A 36 11.24 -12.41 -13.50
CA GLU A 36 10.89 -10.99 -13.52
C GLU A 36 9.39 -10.81 -13.28
N VAL A 37 9.04 -9.82 -12.47
CA VAL A 37 7.66 -9.38 -12.26
C VAL A 37 7.54 -7.92 -12.67
N CYS A 38 6.66 -7.65 -13.63
CA CYS A 38 6.29 -6.30 -14.03
C CYS A 38 5.16 -5.80 -13.12
N SER A 39 5.43 -4.73 -12.38
CA SER A 39 4.48 -4.00 -11.54
C SER A 39 5.00 -2.58 -11.34
N ASP A 40 4.14 -1.63 -11.01
CA ASP A 40 4.55 -0.32 -10.53
C ASP A 40 4.62 -0.26 -9.01
N TYR A 41 4.24 -1.32 -8.29
CA TYR A 41 4.25 -1.36 -6.85
C TYR A 41 5.14 -2.49 -6.30
N PHE A 42 6.17 -2.10 -5.54
CA PHE A 42 7.17 -3.01 -5.01
C PHE A 42 6.57 -4.19 -4.22
N ALA A 43 5.60 -3.95 -3.33
CA ALA A 43 5.04 -5.02 -2.51
C ALA A 43 4.26 -6.04 -3.34
N GLU A 44 3.53 -5.60 -4.37
CA GLU A 44 2.87 -6.50 -5.31
C GLU A 44 3.89 -7.37 -6.05
N ALA A 45 5.02 -6.79 -6.47
CA ALA A 45 6.09 -7.55 -7.12
C ALA A 45 6.67 -8.63 -6.20
N ILE A 46 6.92 -8.32 -4.92
CA ILE A 46 7.38 -9.30 -3.92
C ILE A 46 6.36 -10.42 -3.73
N VAL A 47 5.08 -10.09 -3.55
CA VAL A 47 4.00 -11.06 -3.38
C VAL A 47 3.90 -12.00 -4.59
N ARG A 48 3.83 -11.43 -5.80
CA ARG A 48 3.66 -12.18 -7.04
C ARG A 48 4.88 -13.02 -7.42
N SER A 49 6.06 -12.67 -6.92
CA SER A 49 7.28 -13.46 -7.17
C SER A 49 7.18 -14.89 -6.63
N GLY A 50 6.41 -15.11 -5.57
CA GLY A 50 6.32 -16.40 -4.89
C GLY A 50 7.62 -16.87 -4.22
N GLN A 51 8.67 -16.05 -4.19
CA GLN A 51 9.99 -16.44 -3.67
C GLN A 51 10.09 -16.40 -2.15
N PHE A 52 9.16 -15.69 -1.51
CA PHE A 52 9.10 -15.54 -0.08
C PHE A 52 7.87 -16.27 0.45
N GLN A 53 8.03 -17.05 1.52
CA GLN A 53 6.91 -17.68 2.22
C GLN A 53 6.21 -16.67 3.14
N LEU A 54 5.63 -15.63 2.53
CA LEU A 54 4.88 -14.61 3.24
C LEU A 54 3.64 -15.21 3.90
N LYS A 55 3.32 -14.74 5.10
CA LYS A 55 2.05 -15.05 5.78
C LYS A 55 1.07 -13.91 5.72
N GLN A 56 1.59 -12.69 5.77
CA GLN A 56 0.80 -11.47 5.77
C GLN A 56 1.62 -10.31 5.19
N VAL A 57 0.91 -9.27 4.76
CA VAL A 57 1.46 -7.97 4.36
C VAL A 57 0.88 -6.89 5.26
N LEU A 58 1.73 -6.00 5.77
CA LEU A 58 1.31 -4.78 6.45
C LEU A 58 1.70 -3.57 5.59
N LEU A 59 0.70 -2.82 5.18
CA LEU A 59 0.80 -1.60 4.40
C LEU A 59 0.68 -0.39 5.33
N LEU A 60 1.68 0.48 5.28
CA LEU A 60 1.81 1.63 6.17
C LEU A 60 1.81 2.91 5.35
N GLY A 61 0.93 3.86 5.65
CA GLY A 61 0.89 5.17 4.99
C GLY A 61 0.38 6.25 5.92
N THR A 62 0.21 7.46 5.39
CA THR A 62 -0.61 8.49 6.04
C THR A 62 -2.02 8.45 5.50
N ARG A 63 -2.96 9.16 6.13
CA ARG A 63 -4.32 9.36 5.58
C ARG A 63 -4.32 9.85 4.13
N THR A 64 -3.29 10.59 3.72
CA THR A 64 -3.15 11.19 2.39
C THR A 64 -2.14 10.47 1.49
N SER A 65 -1.66 9.28 1.88
CA SER A 65 -0.87 8.43 1.01
C SER A 65 -1.70 7.95 -0.18
N VAL A 66 -1.03 7.36 -1.16
CA VAL A 66 -1.62 6.99 -2.45
C VAL A 66 -2.36 5.64 -2.40
N TRP A 67 -3.32 5.54 -1.48
CA TRP A 67 -4.13 4.34 -1.25
C TRP A 67 -4.99 3.97 -2.45
N GLU A 68 -5.46 4.95 -3.21
CA GLU A 68 -6.25 4.75 -4.43
C GLU A 68 -5.51 3.91 -5.45
N ARG A 69 -4.17 4.02 -5.51
CA ARG A 69 -3.36 3.26 -6.46
C ARG A 69 -3.52 1.76 -6.22
N LEU A 70 -3.64 1.32 -4.98
CA LEU A 70 -3.68 -0.10 -4.66
C LEU A 70 -4.92 -0.81 -5.20
N VAL A 71 -6.01 -0.07 -5.40
CA VAL A 71 -7.31 -0.63 -5.80
C VAL A 71 -7.76 -0.18 -7.18
N GLN A 72 -7.05 0.74 -7.84
CA GLN A 72 -7.47 1.33 -9.13
C GLN A 72 -7.76 0.30 -10.24
N GLU A 73 -7.12 -0.88 -10.21
CA GLU A 73 -7.30 -1.90 -11.25
C GLU A 73 -8.49 -2.84 -10.97
N VAL A 74 -8.92 -2.92 -9.71
CA VAL A 74 -9.94 -3.87 -9.24
C VAL A 74 -11.24 -3.19 -8.83
N ASP A 75 -11.17 -1.97 -8.33
CA ASP A 75 -12.32 -1.17 -7.88
C ASP A 75 -12.06 0.32 -8.16
N LEU A 76 -12.46 0.76 -9.36
CA LEU A 76 -12.31 2.15 -9.81
C LEU A 76 -13.15 3.13 -8.99
N ASP A 77 -14.30 2.70 -8.48
CA ASP A 77 -15.20 3.57 -7.71
C ASP A 77 -14.58 3.85 -6.33
N LEU A 78 -14.06 2.82 -5.66
CA LEU A 78 -13.31 2.99 -4.41
C LEU A 78 -12.06 3.84 -4.61
N ALA A 79 -11.28 3.57 -5.67
CA ALA A 79 -10.10 4.36 -5.99
C ALA A 79 -10.44 5.86 -6.17
N SER A 80 -11.50 6.15 -6.91
CA SER A 80 -11.96 7.53 -7.14
C SER A 80 -12.41 8.19 -5.84
N ALA A 81 -13.17 7.48 -5.00
CA ALA A 81 -13.64 7.99 -3.71
C ALA A 81 -12.50 8.26 -2.71
N ILE A 82 -11.41 7.48 -2.75
CA ILE A 82 -10.20 7.72 -1.95
C ILE A 82 -9.45 8.96 -2.48
N LEU A 83 -9.33 9.08 -3.80
CA LEU A 83 -8.62 10.19 -4.43
C LEU A 83 -9.31 11.54 -4.18
N GLU A 84 -10.62 11.62 -4.34
CA GLU A 84 -11.41 12.86 -4.12
C GLU A 84 -11.24 13.42 -2.70
N ARG A 85 -11.10 12.51 -1.72
CA ARG A 85 -10.86 12.82 -0.32
C ARG A 85 -9.45 13.30 -0.02
N THR A 86 -8.49 12.87 -0.83
CA THR A 86 -7.07 13.19 -0.68
C THR A 86 -6.72 14.52 -1.35
N ASP A 87 -7.36 14.84 -2.48
CA ASP A 87 -7.11 16.05 -3.27
C ASP A 87 -8.07 17.23 -2.96
N GLY A 88 -9.08 17.04 -2.10
CA GLY A 88 -10.10 18.05 -1.80
C GLY A 88 -9.69 19.15 -0.79
N ASP A 89 -10.44 20.28 -0.79
CA ASP A 89 -10.27 21.42 0.13
C ASP A 89 -10.63 21.13 1.60
N THR A 90 -11.07 19.90 1.91
CA THR A 90 -11.41 19.42 3.26
C THR A 90 -10.40 18.37 3.69
N PRO A 91 -9.73 18.52 4.85
CA PRO A 91 -8.69 17.61 5.28
C PRO A 91 -9.33 16.31 5.74
N ALA A 92 -9.53 15.36 4.85
CA ALA A 92 -9.96 14.04 5.25
C ALA A 92 -9.57 13.03 4.19
N GLY A 93 -8.31 12.56 4.24
CA GLY A 93 -7.82 11.46 3.41
C GLY A 93 -8.59 10.15 3.64
N VAL A 94 -7.95 9.02 3.34
CA VAL A 94 -8.58 7.69 3.42
C VAL A 94 -9.20 7.43 4.81
N THR A 95 -10.44 6.98 4.83
CA THR A 95 -11.12 6.60 6.08
C THR A 95 -10.77 5.18 6.50
N ASP A 96 -11.00 4.83 7.76
CA ASP A 96 -10.81 3.46 8.22
C ASP A 96 -11.69 2.48 7.45
N GLU A 97 -12.93 2.86 7.12
CA GLU A 97 -13.81 2.00 6.31
C GLU A 97 -13.26 1.76 4.89
N GLN A 98 -12.69 2.78 4.27
CA GLN A 98 -12.01 2.63 2.98
C GLN A 98 -10.74 1.77 3.10
N LEU A 99 -9.98 1.89 4.18
CA LEU A 99 -8.83 1.01 4.44
C LEU A 99 -9.25 -0.45 4.58
N HIS A 100 -10.31 -0.75 5.33
CA HIS A 100 -10.83 -2.12 5.44
C HIS A 100 -11.29 -2.68 4.08
N GLN A 101 -11.83 -1.82 3.20
CA GLN A 101 -12.16 -2.23 1.83
C GLN A 101 -10.90 -2.54 1.01
N VAL A 102 -9.85 -1.72 1.12
CA VAL A 102 -8.54 -1.96 0.50
C VAL A 102 -7.94 -3.27 1.00
N GLU A 103 -7.90 -3.51 2.31
CA GLU A 103 -7.41 -4.76 2.92
C GLU A 103 -8.11 -5.98 2.32
N ARG A 104 -9.45 -5.96 2.29
CA ARG A 104 -10.25 -7.07 1.76
C ARG A 104 -9.95 -7.35 0.29
N LEU A 105 -9.90 -6.30 -0.55
CA LEU A 105 -9.64 -6.45 -1.98
C LEU A 105 -8.24 -7.00 -2.25
N LEU A 106 -7.22 -6.48 -1.55
CA LEU A 106 -5.85 -6.96 -1.71
C LEU A 106 -5.68 -8.37 -1.14
N ALA A 107 -6.33 -8.70 -0.03
CA ALA A 107 -6.28 -10.04 0.53
C ALA A 107 -6.87 -11.09 -0.43
N GLU A 108 -7.96 -10.75 -1.12
CA GLU A 108 -8.54 -11.58 -2.19
C GLU A 108 -7.58 -11.71 -3.38
N GLN A 109 -7.02 -10.58 -3.85
CA GLN A 109 -6.13 -10.56 -5.02
C GLN A 109 -4.80 -11.28 -4.78
N TRP A 110 -4.25 -11.16 -3.57
CA TRP A 110 -2.94 -11.70 -3.21
C TRP A 110 -3.02 -13.08 -2.54
N GLY A 111 -4.23 -13.54 -2.19
CA GLY A 111 -4.45 -14.82 -1.53
C GLY A 111 -3.76 -14.94 -0.18
N MET A 112 -3.60 -13.83 0.55
CA MET A 112 -2.98 -13.77 1.87
C MET A 112 -3.59 -12.68 2.74
N GLU A 113 -3.26 -12.70 4.03
CA GLU A 113 -3.70 -11.68 4.97
C GLU A 113 -3.01 -10.33 4.64
N VAL A 114 -3.81 -9.26 4.59
CA VAL A 114 -3.34 -7.90 4.34
C VAL A 114 -3.92 -7.00 5.42
N HIS A 115 -3.05 -6.20 6.02
CA HIS A 115 -3.41 -5.15 6.96
C HIS A 115 -2.96 -3.81 6.40
N ALA A 116 -3.76 -2.77 6.63
CA ALA A 116 -3.50 -1.42 6.18
C ALA A 116 -3.65 -0.45 7.35
N TYR A 117 -2.63 0.35 7.59
CA TYR A 117 -2.62 1.38 8.61
C TYR A 117 -2.31 2.73 7.98
N ALA A 118 -3.18 3.71 8.23
CA ALA A 118 -2.97 5.09 7.86
C ALA A 118 -2.86 5.97 9.11
N GLY A 119 -1.64 6.42 9.41
CA GLY A 119 -1.38 7.39 10.47
C GLY A 119 -1.76 8.82 10.06
N GLU A 120 -1.91 9.70 11.06
CA GLU A 120 -2.14 11.14 10.82
C GLU A 120 -0.84 11.85 10.38
N LEU A 121 0.31 11.33 10.79
CA LEU A 121 1.62 11.91 10.50
C LEU A 121 2.45 10.99 9.62
N ALA A 122 3.31 11.60 8.79
CA ALA A 122 4.30 10.84 8.02
C ALA A 122 5.25 10.10 8.98
N ILE A 123 5.40 8.79 8.75
CA ILE A 123 6.36 7.96 9.47
C ILE A 123 7.78 8.38 9.06
N ASN A 124 8.60 8.69 10.06
CA ASN A 124 9.97 9.14 9.93
C ASN A 124 10.81 8.60 11.10
N GLU A 125 12.13 8.85 11.06
CA GLU A 125 13.09 8.32 12.04
C GLU A 125 12.74 8.65 13.50
N SER A 126 11.98 9.73 13.74
CA SER A 126 11.63 10.18 15.09
C SER A 126 10.31 9.62 15.64
N ASN A 127 9.39 9.13 14.79
CA ASN A 127 8.06 8.64 15.23
C ASN A 127 7.73 7.21 14.78
N ALA A 128 8.60 6.55 14.00
CA ALA A 128 8.31 5.23 13.44
C ALA A 128 8.04 4.13 14.48
N LEU A 129 8.73 4.16 15.63
CA LEU A 129 8.50 3.16 16.67
C LEU A 129 7.17 3.40 17.39
N ASP A 130 6.82 4.66 17.65
CA ASP A 130 5.58 5.02 18.35
C ASP A 130 4.34 4.69 17.51
N GLU A 131 4.39 4.97 16.20
CA GLU A 131 3.33 4.60 15.25
C GLU A 131 3.19 3.08 15.11
N LEU A 132 4.31 2.33 15.13
CA LEU A 132 4.27 0.87 15.09
C LEU A 132 3.71 0.27 16.38
N VAL A 133 3.96 0.89 17.54
CA VAL A 133 3.40 0.44 18.83
C VAL A 133 1.91 0.78 18.95
N ALA A 134 1.44 1.85 18.31
CA ALA A 134 0.01 2.20 18.28
C ALA A 134 -0.85 1.24 17.45
N TYR A 135 -0.22 0.33 16.70
CA TYR A 135 -0.88 -0.72 15.91
C TYR A 135 -1.26 -1.98 16.74
N ASP A 136 -0.69 -2.16 17.95
CA ASP A 136 -1.00 -3.27 18.87
C ASP A 136 -2.36 -3.08 19.58
#